data_AF-A0A923HVU3-F1
#
_entry.id   AF-A0A923HVU3-F1
#
_cell.length_a   1.000
_cell.length_b   1.000
_cell.length_c   1.000
_cell.angle_alpha   90.00
_cell.angle_beta   90.00
_cell.angle_gamma   90.00
#
_symmetry.space_group_name_H-M   'P 1'
#
loop_
_entity.id
_entity.type
_entity.pdbx_description
1 polymer ?
#
loop_
_entity_poly.entity_id
_entity_poly.type
_entity_poly.pdbx_seq_one_letter_code
_entity_poly.pdbx_strand_id
1 'polypeptide(L)'
;MGTFIFIIIVIVGLIVLSSVMESNRRKKFNIPGKGKKIRYYEGYNKPLQRKIYYWSDGKNICFCNSKSQTGDPLRITIPKSDIIGFAQIGDLTTSTSVKGGGTSLSGAAGGALLFGPVGAIVGGRKKVKSTTTTKDTRQVVLNFKEDGVEKAMLLDNLIYKDLTLSCAGKLIR
;
A
#
# COMPACT_ATOMS: atom_id res chain seq x y z
N MET A 1 -31.89 4.12 20.92
CA MET A 1 -31.14 5.19 20.23
C MET A 1 -29.83 5.59 20.92
N GLY A 2 -29.75 5.67 22.26
CA GLY A 2 -28.54 6.13 22.97
C GLY A 2 -27.28 5.26 22.86
N THR A 3 -27.42 3.94 22.71
CA THR A 3 -26.27 3.01 22.59
C THR A 3 -25.49 3.17 21.29
N PHE A 4 -26.16 3.49 20.18
CA PHE A 4 -25.52 3.71 18.89
C PHE A 4 -24.66 4.99 18.88
N ILE A 5 -25.14 6.06 19.52
CA ILE A 5 -24.42 7.34 19.61
C ILE A 5 -23.15 7.17 20.44
N PHE A 6 -23.22 6.41 21.55
CA PHE A 6 -22.06 6.14 22.40
C PHE A 6 -20.96 5.36 21.66
N ILE A 7 -21.33 4.34 20.86
CA ILE A 7 -20.37 3.57 20.05
C ILE A 7 -19.66 4.47 19.02
N ILE A 8 -20.40 5.36 18.36
CA ILE A 8 -19.81 6.29 17.38
C ILE A 8 -18.81 7.23 18.07
N ILE A 9 -19.15 7.78 19.24
CA ILE A 9 -18.25 8.67 19.99
C ILE A 9 -16.96 7.94 20.41
N VAL A 10 -17.06 6.69 20.86
CA VAL A 10 -15.88 5.89 21.24
C VAL A 10 -14.99 5.60 20.02
N ILE A 11 -15.57 5.24 18.88
CA ILE A 11 -14.82 4.99 17.64
C ILE A 11 -14.11 6.27 17.16
N VAL A 12 -14.82 7.40 17.14
CA VAL A 12 -14.23 8.70 16.76
C VAL A 12 -13.12 9.09 17.73
N GLY A 13 -13.33 8.94 19.04
CA GLY A 13 -12.30 9.20 20.05
C GLY A 13 -11.04 8.35 19.86
N LEU A 14 -11.19 7.06 19.56
CA LEU A 14 -10.07 6.16 19.27
C LEU A 14 -9.30 6.58 18.00
N ILE A 15 -10.03 6.98 16.95
CA ILE A 15 -9.42 7.47 15.70
C ILE A 15 -8.61 8.73 15.98
N VAL A 16 -9.19 9.71 16.70
CA VAL A 16 -8.51 10.95 17.06
C VAL A 16 -7.27 10.67 17.90
N LEU A 17 -7.37 9.83 18.93
CA LEU A 17 -6.24 9.47 19.79
C LEU A 17 -5.10 8.83 18.97
N SER A 18 -5.44 7.94 18.04
CA SER A 18 -4.46 7.30 17.16
C SER A 18 -3.73 8.33 16.27
N SER A 19 -4.44 9.33 15.74
CA SER A 19 -3.85 10.39 14.92
C SER A 19 -2.93 11.32 15.73
N VAL A 20 -3.32 11.65 16.97
CA VAL A 20 -2.51 12.48 17.88
C VAL A 20 -1.23 11.77 18.27
N MET A 21 -1.31 10.48 18.59
CA MET A 21 -0.12 9.67 18.89
C MET A 21 0.82 9.57 17.68
N GLU A 22 0.29 9.44 16.47
CA GLU A 22 1.12 9.42 15.26
C GLU A 22 1.79 10.78 14.99
N SER A 23 1.07 11.88 15.17
CA SER A 23 1.60 13.25 15.04
C SER A 23 2.73 13.51 16.05
N ASN A 24 2.51 13.16 17.32
CA ASN A 24 3.52 13.31 18.37
C ASN A 24 4.78 12.48 18.09
N ARG A 25 4.63 11.27 17.53
CA ARG A 25 5.79 10.45 17.11
C ARG A 25 6.56 11.09 15.96
N ARG A 26 5.85 11.59 14.94
CA ARG A 26 6.49 12.28 13.81
C ARG A 26 7.29 13.48 14.28
N LYS A 27 6.72 14.29 15.19
CA LYS A 27 7.42 15.41 15.82
C LYS A 27 8.62 14.96 16.64
N LYS A 28 8.47 13.95 17.50
CA LYS A 28 9.56 13.41 18.33
C LYS A 28 10.77 12.97 17.48
N PHE A 29 10.52 12.43 16.28
CA PHE A 29 11.54 11.87 15.42
C PHE A 29 11.89 12.74 14.21
N ASN A 30 11.44 14.01 14.20
CA ASN A 30 11.66 14.96 13.11
C ASN A 30 11.30 14.40 11.72
N ILE A 31 10.26 13.57 11.65
CA ILE A 31 9.73 13.03 10.40
C ILE A 31 8.85 14.12 9.78
N PRO A 32 9.14 14.57 8.55
CA PRO A 32 8.34 15.61 7.91
C PRO A 32 6.90 15.11 7.68
N GLY A 33 5.95 16.05 7.64
CA GLY A 33 4.54 15.72 7.40
C GLY A 33 4.30 14.95 6.11
N LYS A 34 5.18 15.13 5.11
CA LYS A 34 5.15 14.41 3.82
C LYS A 34 5.74 12.98 3.86
N GLY A 35 6.27 12.54 5.01
CA GLY A 35 6.84 11.21 5.17
C GLY A 35 5.79 10.11 5.00
N LYS A 36 6.07 9.16 4.10
CA LYS A 36 5.20 8.03 3.75
C LYS A 36 5.58 6.82 4.58
N LYS A 37 4.59 6.05 5.06
CA LYS A 37 4.85 4.72 5.64
C LYS A 37 5.01 3.72 4.50
N ILE A 38 6.10 2.98 4.50
CA ILE A 38 6.41 1.95 3.51
C ILE A 38 6.84 0.65 4.21
N ARG A 39 6.90 -0.42 3.43
CA ARG A 39 7.48 -1.69 3.85
C ARG A 39 8.95 -1.80 3.47
N TYR A 40 9.74 -2.26 4.42
CA TYR A 40 11.09 -2.78 4.19
C TYR A 40 11.02 -4.30 4.19
N TYR A 41 11.68 -4.91 3.21
CA TYR A 41 11.74 -6.35 3.07
C TYR A 41 13.06 -6.88 3.61
N GLU A 42 14.19 -6.51 3.00
CA GLU A 42 15.53 -6.99 3.36
C GLU A 42 16.65 -6.28 2.55
N GLY A 43 17.87 -6.82 2.60
CA GLY A 43 19.01 -6.44 1.77
C GLY A 43 20.05 -5.57 2.48
N TYR A 44 19.64 -4.86 3.55
CA TYR A 44 20.50 -3.95 4.26
C TYR A 44 20.80 -4.40 5.69
N ASN A 45 22.07 -4.28 6.06
CA ASN A 45 22.65 -4.87 7.28
C ASN A 45 22.16 -4.19 8.57
N LYS A 46 21.57 -2.99 8.47
CA LYS A 46 21.04 -2.27 9.63
C LYS A 46 19.64 -2.81 9.99
N PRO A 47 19.29 -2.92 11.29
CA PRO A 47 18.03 -3.52 11.74
C PRO A 47 16.82 -2.61 11.51
N LEU A 48 16.45 -2.45 10.24
CA LEU A 48 15.22 -1.81 9.83
C LEU A 48 14.04 -2.71 10.14
N GLN A 49 12.99 -2.12 10.71
CA GLN A 49 11.74 -2.82 10.93
C GLN A 49 11.00 -3.00 9.61
N ARG A 50 10.08 -3.97 9.55
CA ARG A 50 9.24 -4.18 8.37
C ARG A 50 8.41 -2.96 7.97
N LYS A 51 8.06 -2.07 8.91
CA LYS A 51 7.32 -0.82 8.65
C LYS A 51 8.19 0.38 9.02
N ILE A 52 8.52 1.17 8.02
CA ILE A 52 9.38 2.36 8.16
C ILE A 52 8.70 3.58 7.54
N TYR A 53 9.14 4.76 7.97
CA TYR A 53 8.87 6.00 7.28
C TYR A 53 9.94 6.27 6.25
N TYR A 54 9.52 6.76 5.09
CA TYR A 54 10.36 7.21 4.00
C TYR A 54 10.02 8.65 3.66
N TRP A 55 11.05 9.45 3.37
CA TRP A 55 10.89 10.73 2.72
C TRP A 55 12.15 11.08 1.91
N SER A 56 11.98 11.88 0.86
CA SER A 56 13.10 12.52 0.18
C SER A 56 13.15 13.97 0.60
N ASP A 57 14.34 14.45 0.93
CA ASP A 57 14.64 15.88 0.96
C ASP A 57 15.34 16.29 -0.35
N GLY A 58 15.88 17.51 -0.41
CA GLY A 58 16.59 17.99 -1.60
C GLY A 58 17.85 17.17 -1.93
N LYS A 59 18.61 16.76 -0.92
CA LYS A 59 19.95 16.14 -1.04
C LYS A 59 19.98 14.65 -0.70
N ASN A 60 19.05 14.16 0.10
CA ASN A 60 19.07 12.83 0.69
C ASN A 60 17.74 12.11 0.55
N ILE A 61 17.83 10.79 0.66
CA ILE A 61 16.73 9.89 0.94
C ILE A 61 16.85 9.46 2.40
N CYS A 62 15.75 9.56 3.14
CA CYS A 62 15.72 9.25 4.55
C CYS A 62 14.74 8.11 4.86
N PHE A 63 15.15 7.24 5.77
CA PHE A 63 14.36 6.15 6.33
C PHE A 63 14.38 6.20 7.85
N CYS A 64 13.26 5.88 8.49
CA CYS A 64 13.16 5.87 9.95
C CYS A 64 12.21 4.78 10.43
N ASN A 65 12.59 4.02 11.44
CA ASN A 65 11.72 2.98 12.01
C ASN A 65 10.45 3.58 12.61
N SER A 66 9.30 2.91 12.39
CA SER A 66 8.02 3.37 12.93
C SER A 66 7.91 3.21 14.45
N LYS A 67 8.73 2.33 15.06
CA LYS A 67 8.81 2.11 16.50
C LYS A 67 10.28 2.04 16.92
N SER A 68 10.66 2.69 18.00
CA SER A 68 11.95 2.45 18.66
C SER A 68 11.73 1.52 19.86
N GLN A 69 12.61 0.54 20.06
CA GLN A 69 12.65 -0.28 21.27
C GLN A 69 13.57 0.34 22.35
N THR A 70 14.46 1.27 21.98
CA THR A 70 15.61 1.69 22.81
C THR A 70 15.79 3.22 22.88
N GLY A 71 14.71 4.00 22.74
CA GLY A 71 14.72 5.45 22.96
C GLY A 71 14.80 6.25 21.66
N ASP A 72 15.84 6.03 20.86
CA ASP A 72 16.02 6.70 19.57
C ASP A 72 15.64 5.80 18.39
N PRO A 73 14.94 6.31 17.37
CA PRO A 73 14.60 5.52 16.20
C PRO A 73 15.85 5.37 15.35
N LEU A 74 16.10 4.15 14.86
CA LEU A 74 17.09 3.94 13.82
C LEU A 74 16.69 4.79 12.60
N ARG A 75 17.54 5.78 12.29
CA ARG A 75 17.40 6.65 11.12
C ARG A 75 18.56 6.36 10.17
N ILE A 76 18.23 6.19 8.90
CA ILE A 76 19.19 6.02 7.81
C ILE A 76 18.99 7.18 6.85
N THR A 77 20.07 7.85 6.52
CA THR A 77 20.09 8.95 5.57
C THR A 77 21.09 8.59 4.49
N ILE A 78 20.63 8.51 3.24
CA ILE A 78 21.44 8.15 2.08
C ILE A 78 21.52 9.39 1.20
N PRO A 79 22.70 9.98 1.02
CA PRO A 79 22.88 11.06 0.07
C PRO A 79 22.48 10.61 -1.34
N LYS A 80 21.76 11.47 -2.07
CA LYS A 80 21.36 11.16 -3.45
C LYS A 80 22.57 10.97 -4.36
N SER A 81 23.71 11.59 -4.04
CA SER A 81 24.99 11.36 -4.73
C SER A 81 25.41 9.89 -4.66
N ASP A 82 25.15 9.23 -3.55
CA ASP A 82 25.68 7.90 -3.23
C ASP A 82 24.76 6.78 -3.73
N ILE A 83 23.54 7.12 -4.17
CA ILE A 83 22.67 6.18 -4.87
C ILE A 83 23.38 5.74 -6.15
N ILE A 84 23.51 4.45 -6.37
CA ILE A 84 24.09 3.89 -7.60
C ILE A 84 22.97 3.77 -8.63
N GLY A 85 21.86 3.16 -8.20
CA GLY A 85 20.67 3.08 -9.00
C GLY A 85 19.53 2.37 -8.31
N PHE A 86 18.37 2.33 -8.96
CA PHE A 86 17.20 1.62 -8.46
C PHE A 86 16.44 0.96 -9.60
N ALA A 87 15.79 -0.16 -9.29
CA ALA A 87 14.98 -0.92 -10.23
C ALA A 87 13.68 -1.38 -9.55
N GLN A 88 12.65 -1.59 -10.35
CA GLN A 88 11.42 -2.23 -9.91
C GLN A 88 11.47 -3.71 -10.29
N ILE A 89 11.17 -4.59 -9.33
CA ILE A 89 11.10 -6.04 -9.54
C ILE A 89 9.71 -6.56 -9.15
N GLY A 90 9.33 -7.75 -9.63
CA GLY A 90 8.04 -8.38 -9.35
C GLY A 90 6.94 -8.02 -10.34
N ASP A 91 5.72 -8.51 -10.07
CA ASP A 91 4.65 -8.58 -11.08
C ASP A 91 3.37 -7.85 -10.67
N LEU A 92 2.64 -7.37 -11.67
CA LEU A 92 1.27 -6.93 -11.53
C LEU A 92 0.36 -7.95 -12.21
N THR A 93 -0.36 -8.73 -11.41
CA THR A 93 -1.29 -9.74 -11.93
C THR A 93 -2.72 -9.29 -11.73
N THR A 94 -3.52 -9.30 -12.80
CA THR A 94 -4.96 -9.06 -12.73
C THR A 94 -5.70 -10.33 -13.12
N SER A 95 -6.53 -10.84 -12.23
CA SER A 95 -7.36 -12.01 -12.46
C SER A 95 -8.83 -11.62 -12.41
N THR A 96 -9.58 -11.97 -13.45
CA THR A 96 -11.01 -11.71 -13.52
C THR A 96 -11.77 -13.02 -13.37
N SER A 97 -12.55 -13.15 -12.30
CA SER A 97 -13.45 -14.29 -12.10
C SER A 97 -14.86 -13.86 -12.46
N VAL A 98 -15.42 -14.48 -13.50
CA VAL A 98 -16.80 -14.28 -13.91
C VAL A 98 -17.64 -15.45 -13.40
N LYS A 99 -18.67 -15.15 -12.60
CA LYS A 99 -19.65 -16.13 -12.12
C LYS A 99 -21.04 -15.72 -12.57
N GLY A 100 -21.77 -16.60 -13.23
CA GLY A 100 -23.15 -16.37 -13.71
C GLY A 100 -23.30 -16.61 -15.21
N GLY A 101 -24.37 -16.09 -15.80
CA GLY A 101 -24.66 -16.24 -17.24
C GLY A 101 -25.51 -17.45 -17.63
N GLY A 102 -25.84 -18.32 -16.66
CA GLY A 102 -26.74 -19.46 -16.86
C GLY A 102 -28.22 -19.13 -16.65
N THR A 103 -29.06 -20.16 -16.69
CA THR A 103 -30.50 -20.03 -16.43
C THR A 103 -30.83 -20.14 -14.94
N SER A 104 -31.83 -19.37 -14.50
CA SER A 104 -32.41 -19.34 -13.16
C SER A 104 -33.81 -19.89 -13.23
N LEU A 105 -34.03 -21.11 -12.73
CA LEU A 105 -35.36 -21.71 -12.73
C LEU A 105 -36.35 -20.90 -11.88
N SER A 106 -35.91 -20.41 -10.72
CA SER A 106 -36.72 -19.55 -9.85
C SER A 106 -37.00 -18.18 -10.46
N GLY A 107 -36.03 -17.61 -11.17
CA GLY A 107 -36.21 -16.36 -11.89
C GLY A 107 -37.14 -16.50 -13.10
N ALA A 108 -37.07 -17.63 -13.82
CA ALA A 108 -37.96 -17.93 -14.94
C ALA A 108 -39.40 -18.13 -14.46
N ALA A 109 -39.60 -18.89 -13.37
CA ALA A 109 -40.92 -19.08 -12.78
C ALA A 109 -41.53 -17.76 -12.28
N GLY A 110 -40.75 -16.93 -11.58
CA GLY A 110 -41.21 -15.63 -11.10
C GLY A 110 -41.52 -14.65 -12.23
N GLY A 111 -40.70 -14.64 -13.29
CA GLY A 111 -40.96 -13.83 -14.47
C GLY A 111 -42.18 -14.30 -15.27
N ALA A 112 -42.39 -15.62 -15.38
CA ALA A 112 -43.55 -16.21 -16.04
C ALA A 112 -44.87 -15.80 -15.37
N LEU A 113 -44.87 -15.78 -14.03
CA LEU A 113 -46.04 -15.41 -13.24
C LEU A 113 -46.43 -13.94 -13.42
N LEU A 114 -45.45 -13.05 -13.59
CA LEU A 114 -45.68 -11.61 -13.69
C LEU A 114 -45.94 -11.13 -15.12
N PHE A 115 -45.25 -11.70 -16.11
CA PHE A 115 -45.27 -11.21 -17.50
C PHE A 115 -45.38 -12.34 -18.54
N GLY A 116 -45.86 -13.51 -18.15
CA GLY A 116 -46.06 -14.65 -19.05
C GLY A 116 -44.75 -15.17 -19.68
N PRO A 117 -44.82 -15.83 -20.84
CA PRO A 117 -43.64 -16.44 -21.48
C PRO A 117 -42.46 -15.47 -21.69
N VAL A 118 -42.74 -14.20 -21.99
CA VAL A 118 -41.71 -13.16 -22.15
C VAL A 118 -40.99 -12.88 -20.83
N GLY A 119 -41.74 -12.77 -19.74
CA GLY A 119 -41.18 -12.62 -18.40
C GLY A 119 -40.33 -13.81 -17.96
N ALA A 120 -40.71 -15.03 -18.35
CA ALA A 120 -39.94 -16.24 -18.07
C ALA A 120 -38.55 -16.21 -18.72
N ILE A 121 -38.46 -15.71 -19.96
CA ILE A 121 -37.20 -15.59 -20.70
C ILE A 121 -36.28 -14.56 -20.05
N VAL A 122 -36.82 -13.41 -19.62
CA VAL A 122 -36.03 -12.33 -19.00
C VAL A 122 -35.64 -12.68 -17.57
N GLY A 123 -36.60 -13.08 -16.74
CA GLY A 123 -36.38 -13.48 -15.34
C GLY A 123 -35.52 -14.75 -15.23
N GLY A 124 -35.55 -15.61 -16.24
CA GLY A 124 -34.75 -16.81 -16.32
C GLY A 124 -33.25 -16.59 -16.48
N ARG A 125 -32.76 -15.35 -16.68
CA ARG A 125 -31.31 -15.08 -16.83
C ARG A 125 -30.66 -14.86 -15.47
N LYS A 126 -29.67 -15.68 -15.09
CA LYS A 126 -28.84 -15.41 -13.90
C LYS A 126 -27.93 -14.22 -14.17
N LYS A 127 -27.98 -13.23 -13.26
CA LYS A 127 -27.10 -12.06 -13.29
C LYS A 127 -25.63 -12.50 -13.33
N VAL A 128 -24.89 -11.98 -14.29
CA VAL A 128 -23.43 -12.16 -14.36
C VAL A 128 -22.80 -11.26 -13.31
N LYS A 129 -21.99 -11.84 -12.43
CA LYS A 129 -21.13 -11.10 -11.50
C LYS A 129 -19.68 -11.31 -11.95
N SER A 130 -19.00 -10.21 -12.27
CA SER A 130 -17.57 -10.21 -12.50
C SER A 130 -16.86 -9.66 -11.26
N THR A 131 -15.87 -10.39 -10.76
CA THR A 131 -14.98 -9.93 -9.71
C THR A 131 -13.57 -9.85 -10.30
N THR A 132 -13.02 -8.64 -10.35
CA THR A 132 -11.63 -8.42 -10.76
C THR A 132 -10.77 -8.32 -9.51
N THR A 133 -9.76 -9.18 -9.40
CA THR A 133 -8.78 -9.17 -8.32
C THR A 133 -7.41 -8.79 -8.90
N THR A 134 -6.84 -7.68 -8.42
CA THR A 134 -5.48 -7.26 -8.79
C THR A 134 -4.53 -7.56 -7.64
N LYS A 135 -3.47 -8.31 -7.93
CA LYS A 135 -2.37 -8.63 -7.01
C LYS A 135 -1.10 -7.93 -7.50
N ASP A 136 -0.62 -6.97 -6.72
CA ASP A 136 0.63 -6.25 -6.97
C ASP A 136 1.71 -6.80 -6.03
N THR A 137 2.70 -7.49 -6.59
CA THR A 137 3.87 -8.02 -5.85
C THR A 137 5.12 -7.19 -6.08
N ARG A 138 5.00 -6.04 -6.75
CA ARG A 138 6.16 -5.24 -7.15
C ARG A 138 6.87 -4.65 -5.95
N GLN A 139 8.20 -4.59 -6.04
CA GLN A 139 9.12 -4.07 -5.03
C GLN A 139 10.18 -3.22 -5.70
N VAL A 140 10.87 -2.39 -4.93
CA VAL A 140 11.97 -1.56 -5.40
C VAL A 140 13.27 -2.07 -4.80
N VAL A 141 14.24 -2.38 -5.67
CA VAL A 141 15.64 -2.56 -5.30
C VAL A 141 16.30 -1.19 -5.36
N LEU A 142 16.88 -0.73 -4.26
CA LEU A 142 17.68 0.49 -4.19
C LEU A 142 19.14 0.13 -3.90
N ASN A 143 20.03 0.43 -4.84
CA ASN A 143 21.48 0.26 -4.72
C ASN A 143 22.13 1.61 -4.39
N PHE A 144 23.03 1.62 -3.40
CA PHE A 144 23.71 2.82 -2.92
C PHE A 144 25.07 2.47 -2.33
N LYS A 145 25.93 3.48 -2.17
CA LYS A 145 27.21 3.35 -1.47
C LYS A 145 27.07 3.83 -0.04
N GLU A 146 27.65 3.09 0.90
CA GLU A 146 27.86 3.51 2.27
C GLU A 146 29.28 3.11 2.65
N ASP A 147 30.07 4.07 3.14
CA ASP A 147 31.49 3.88 3.49
C ASP A 147 32.33 3.27 2.35
N GLY A 148 32.01 3.64 1.10
CA GLY A 148 32.67 3.13 -0.10
C GLY A 148 32.24 1.72 -0.54
N VAL A 149 31.38 1.06 0.24
CA VAL A 149 30.88 -0.28 -0.06
C VAL A 149 29.49 -0.20 -0.68
N GLU A 150 29.26 -0.97 -1.74
CA GLU A 150 27.94 -1.08 -2.36
C GLU A 150 26.99 -1.88 -1.48
N LYS A 151 25.79 -1.33 -1.29
CA LYS A 151 24.71 -1.90 -0.49
C LYS A 151 23.42 -1.85 -1.31
N ALA A 152 22.51 -2.76 -0.99
CA ALA A 152 21.20 -2.81 -1.60
C ALA A 152 20.10 -2.88 -0.53
N MET A 153 18.89 -2.44 -0.85
CA MET A 153 17.72 -2.70 -0.03
C MET A 153 16.47 -2.93 -0.87
N LEU A 154 15.61 -3.80 -0.38
CA LEU A 154 14.30 -4.11 -0.95
C LEU A 154 13.19 -3.38 -0.20
N LEU A 155 12.42 -2.60 -0.95
CA LEU A 155 11.44 -1.64 -0.44
C LEU A 155 10.10 -1.76 -1.17
N ASP A 156 9.05 -1.21 -0.55
CA ASP A 156 7.71 -1.14 -1.14
C ASP A 156 7.70 -0.30 -2.43
N ASN A 157 6.94 -0.74 -3.43
CA ASN A 157 6.81 -0.08 -4.73
C ASN A 157 6.28 1.36 -4.66
N LEU A 158 5.67 1.74 -3.53
CA LEU A 158 5.17 3.10 -3.28
C LEU A 158 6.23 4.20 -3.44
N ILE A 159 7.53 3.87 -3.32
CA ILE A 159 8.61 4.86 -3.48
C ILE A 159 9.10 5.01 -4.92
N TYR A 160 8.76 4.08 -5.83
CA TYR A 160 9.36 4.04 -7.16
C TYR A 160 9.16 5.34 -7.94
N LYS A 161 7.96 5.91 -7.88
CA LYS A 161 7.64 7.20 -8.52
C LYS A 161 8.44 8.35 -7.92
N ASP A 162 8.59 8.38 -6.60
CA ASP A 162 9.33 9.44 -5.91
C ASP A 162 10.84 9.36 -6.24
N LEU A 163 11.40 8.15 -6.34
CA LEU A 163 12.78 7.91 -6.76
C LEU A 163 13.01 8.31 -8.21
N THR A 164 12.06 8.00 -9.10
CA THR A 164 12.13 8.38 -10.52
C THR A 164 12.18 9.90 -10.68
N LEU A 165 11.42 10.64 -9.86
CA LEU A 165 11.44 12.10 -9.87
C LEU A 165 12.70 12.67 -9.20
N SER A 166 13.12 12.09 -8.08
CA SER A 166 14.23 12.62 -7.27
C SER A 166 15.61 12.22 -7.77
N CYS A 167 15.70 11.15 -8.57
CA CYS A 167 16.94 10.49 -8.99
C CYS A 167 16.85 10.00 -10.45
N ALA A 168 16.25 10.79 -11.35
CA ALA A 168 15.92 10.40 -12.72
C ALA A 168 17.06 9.74 -13.52
N GLY A 169 18.32 10.16 -13.30
CA GLY A 169 19.50 9.60 -13.97
C GLY A 169 20.02 8.27 -13.41
N LYS A 170 19.35 7.69 -12.42
CA LYS A 170 19.81 6.49 -11.68
C LYS A 170 18.85 5.30 -11.81
N LEU A 171 17.91 5.38 -12.75
CA LEU A 171 17.01 4.28 -13.04
C LEU A 171 17.78 3.17 -13.78
N ILE A 172 17.78 1.96 -13.22
CA ILE A 172 18.30 0.76 -13.86
C ILE A 172 17.12 0.12 -14.61
N ARG A 173 17.26 -0.07 -15.92
CA ARG A 173 16.27 -0.74 -16.77
C ARG A 173 16.52 -2.23 -16.82
#